data_AF-A0A368F3C3-F1
#
_entry.id   AF-A0A368F3C3-F1
#
_cell.length_a   1.000
_cell.length_b   1.000
_cell.length_c   1.000
_cell.angle_alpha   90.00
_cell.angle_beta   90.00
_cell.angle_gamma   90.00
#
_symmetry.space_group_name_H-M   'P 1'
#
loop_
_entity.id
_entity.type
_entity.pdbx_description
1 polymer ?
#
loop_
_entity_poly.entity_id
_entity_poly.type
_entity_poly.pdbx_seq_one_letter_code
_entity_poly.pdbx_strand_id
1 'polypeptide(L)' 'MVRHIRAHTGKTKGEKPYACKKCGVSYADKKNMDAHVFREHLRMRELECTAPGCSARFWRHDRFAYHCLKRHGTVPQFFQ' A
#
# COMPACT_ATOMS: atom_id res chain seq x y z
N MET A 1 -2.06 -28.71 24.12
CA MET A 1 -1.18 -27.80 23.35
C MET A 1 -1.45 -28.02 21.87
N VAL A 2 -2.36 -27.25 21.28
CA VAL A 2 -2.70 -27.39 19.86
C VAL A 2 -1.53 -26.85 19.04
N ARG A 3 -0.75 -27.76 18.45
CA ARG A 3 0.31 -27.43 17.51
C ARG A 3 -0.32 -26.81 16.27
N HIS A 4 -0.18 -25.50 16.11
CA HIS A 4 -0.47 -24.77 14.87
C HIS A 4 0.52 -25.23 13.79
N ILE A 5 0.24 -26.34 13.14
CA ILE A 5 0.93 -26.75 11.92
C ILE A 5 -0.12 -27.38 11.01
N ARG A 6 -0.62 -26.61 10.03
CA ARG A 6 -1.10 -27.08 8.71
C ARG A 6 -1.82 -25.95 7.98
N ALA A 7 -1.04 -25.12 7.28
CA ALA A 7 -1.51 -24.40 6.07
C ALA A 7 -0.34 -23.91 5.20
N HIS A 8 0.84 -24.55 5.23
CA HIS A 8 1.97 -24.18 4.35
C HIS A 8 2.26 -25.19 3.24
N THR A 9 1.37 -26.15 3.00
CA THR A 9 1.59 -27.19 1.98
C THR A 9 0.31 -27.39 1.17
N GLY A 10 0.17 -26.63 0.09
CA GLY A 10 -1.04 -26.64 -0.72
C GLY A 10 -0.94 -25.92 -2.07
N LYS A 11 0.05 -26.32 -2.89
CA LYS A 11 0.08 -26.17 -4.37
C LYS A 11 0.37 -24.76 -4.93
N THR A 12 1.16 -24.77 -6.01
CA THR A 12 1.61 -23.66 -6.89
C THR A 12 2.38 -22.52 -6.22
N LYS A 13 3.73 -22.61 -6.33
CA LYS A 13 4.72 -21.51 -6.38
C LYS A 13 4.06 -20.13 -6.31
N GLY A 14 3.80 -19.65 -5.08
CA GLY A 14 2.90 -18.54 -4.76
C GLY A 14 2.60 -17.67 -5.96
N GLU A 15 1.50 -17.97 -6.66
CA GLU A 15 1.04 -17.20 -7.80
C GLU A 15 0.67 -15.84 -7.24
N LYS A 16 1.67 -14.97 -7.25
CA LYS A 16 1.58 -13.58 -6.91
C LYS A 16 1.34 -12.90 -8.25
N PRO A 17 0.07 -12.79 -8.71
CA PRO A 17 -0.22 -12.38 -10.08
C PRO A 17 0.26 -10.96 -10.39
N TYR A 18 0.57 -10.18 -9.35
CA TYR A 18 1.02 -8.81 -9.47
C TYR A 18 2.54 -8.75 -9.35
N ALA A 19 3.23 -8.87 -10.49
CA ALA A 19 4.67 -8.70 -10.59
C ALA A 19 5.04 -7.25 -10.97
N CYS A 20 6.03 -6.70 -10.27
CA CYS A 20 6.64 -5.44 -10.65
C CYS A 20 7.42 -5.62 -11.96
N LYS A 21 7.06 -4.87 -13.01
CA LYS A 21 7.72 -4.96 -14.32
C LYS A 21 9.16 -4.41 -14.35
N LYS A 22 9.57 -3.66 -13.32
CA LYS A 22 10.92 -3.06 -13.25
C LYS A 22 11.95 -3.98 -12.58
N CYS A 23 11.57 -4.68 -11.50
CA CYS A 23 12.49 -5.52 -10.72
C CYS A 23 12.06 -6.99 -10.62
N GLY A 24 10.89 -7.35 -11.15
CA GLY A 24 10.38 -8.72 -11.16
C GLY A 24 9.82 -9.22 -9.83
N VAL A 25 9.81 -8.40 -8.77
CA VAL A 25 9.26 -8.80 -7.47
C VAL A 25 7.74 -8.97 -7.57
N SER A 26 7.25 -10.14 -7.16
CA SER A 26 5.82 -10.44 -7.18
C SER A 26 5.16 -10.22 -5.82
N TYR A 27 3.89 -9.79 -5.87
CA TYR A 27 3.01 -9.50 -4.73
C TYR A 27 1.67 -10.23 -4.85
N ALA A 28 1.09 -10.60 -3.70
CA ALA A 28 -0.22 -11.24 -3.65
C ALA A 28 -1.35 -10.32 -4.12
N ASP A 29 -1.19 -9.00 -3.93
CA ASP A 29 -2.20 -7.99 -4.23
C ASP A 29 -1.62 -6.85 -5.07
N LYS A 30 -2.44 -6.32 -5.98
CA LYS A 30 -2.09 -5.15 -6.80
C LYS A 30 -1.66 -3.95 -5.95
N LYS A 31 -2.39 -3.68 -4.87
CA LYS A 31 -2.13 -2.56 -3.96
C LYS A 31 -0.72 -2.59 -3.35
N ASN A 32 -0.19 -3.79 -3.12
CA ASN A 32 1.15 -3.96 -2.54
C ASN A 32 2.23 -3.80 -3.62
N MET A 33 1.98 -4.29 -4.84
CA MET A 33 2.85 -4.07 -6.00
C MET A 33 2.92 -2.57 -6.37
N ASP A 34 1.77 -1.90 -6.47
CA ASP A 34 1.70 -0.47 -6.76
C ASP A 34 2.48 0.34 -5.71
N ALA A 35 2.24 0.07 -4.41
CA ALA A 35 2.96 0.74 -3.33
C ALA A 35 4.47 0.52 -3.40
N HIS A 36 4.93 -0.67 -3.77
CA HIS A 36 6.34 -0.94 -4.03
C HIS A 36 6.88 -0.09 -5.18
N VAL A 37 6.18 -0.04 -6.31
CA VAL A 37 6.61 0.76 -7.47
C VAL A 37 6.71 2.25 -7.13
N PHE A 38 5.71 2.78 -6.40
CA PHE A 38 5.72 4.18 -5.97
C PHE A 38 6.92 4.54 -5.09
N ARG A 39 7.27 3.66 -4.14
CA ARG A 39 8.37 3.88 -3.19
C ARG A 39 9.74 3.65 -3.80
N GLU A 40 9.94 2.52 -4.48
CA GLU A 40 11.27 2.06 -4.90
C GLU A 40 11.66 2.54 -6.29
N HIS A 41 10.68 2.83 -7.16
CA HIS A 41 10.95 3.03 -8.58
C HIS A 41 10.48 4.35 -9.17
N LEU A 42 9.45 4.96 -8.60
CA LEU A 42 8.98 6.29 -9.02
C LEU A 42 9.50 7.38 -8.11
N ARG A 43 9.92 7.03 -6.87
CA ARG A 43 10.28 7.99 -5.81
C ARG A 43 9.27 9.13 -5.74
N MET A 44 7.98 8.81 -5.95
CA MET A 44 6.94 9.82 -5.97
C MET A 44 6.92 10.50 -4.61
N ARG A 45 6.87 11.84 -4.63
CA ARG A 45 6.84 12.65 -3.42
C ARG A 45 5.67 12.19 -2.55
N GLU A 46 5.96 12.00 -1.28
CA GLU A 46 4.98 11.68 -0.24
C GLU A 46 3.78 12.62 -0.32
N LEU A 47 2.57 12.06 -0.22
CA LEU A 47 1.35 12.81 0.04
C LEU A 47 1.41 13.30 1.49
N GLU A 48 1.68 14.58 1.66
CA GLU A 48 1.71 15.22 2.98
C GLU A 48 0.32 15.76 3.32
N CYS A 49 -0.10 15.56 4.56
CA CYS A 49 -1.32 16.15 5.06
C CYS A 49 -1.14 17.66 5.23
N THR A 50 -2.02 18.45 4.63
CA THR A 50 -2.01 19.92 4.73
C THR A 50 -2.83 20.44 5.91
N ALA A 51 -3.38 19.55 6.74
CA ALA A 51 -4.15 19.94 7.91
C ALA A 51 -3.22 20.62 8.95
N PRO A 52 -3.65 21.73 9.57
CA PRO A 52 -2.84 22.46 10.54
C PRO A 52 -2.47 21.56 11.73
N GLY A 53 -1.19 21.49 12.05
CA GLY A 53 -0.67 20.62 13.12
C GLY A 53 -0.53 19.14 12.75
N CYS A 54 -0.74 18.76 11.50
CA CYS A 54 -0.55 17.39 11.03
C CYS A 54 0.65 17.28 10.08
N SER A 55 1.65 16.48 10.45
CA SER A 55 2.83 16.18 9.62
C SER A 55 2.80 14.78 9.02
N ALA A 56 1.60 14.18 8.91
CA ALA A 56 1.45 12.82 8.45
C ALA A 56 1.72 12.70 6.94
N ARG A 57 2.57 11.73 6.57
CA ARG A 57 3.03 11.49 5.19
C ARG A 57 2.65 10.10 4.71
N PHE A 58 2.20 10.03 3.46
CA PHE A 58 1.67 8.80 2.89
C PHE A 58 2.11 8.60 1.45
N TRP A 59 2.43 7.36 1.11
CA TRP A 59 2.78 6.96 -0.26
C TRP A 59 1.57 6.41 -1.02
N ARG A 60 0.45 6.23 -0.32
CA ARG A 60 -0.76 5.58 -0.83
C ARG A 60 -1.95 6.51 -0.66
N HIS A 61 -2.69 6.73 -1.75
CA HIS A 61 -3.87 7.58 -1.79
C HIS A 61 -4.99 7.07 -0.87
N ASP A 62 -5.24 5.76 -0.82
CA ASP A 62 -6.30 5.19 0.01
C ASP A 62 -6.02 5.36 1.52
N ARG A 63 -4.76 5.24 1.91
CA ARG A 63 -4.33 5.49 3.30
C ARG A 63 -4.36 6.98 3.65
N PHE A 64 -3.98 7.85 2.72
CA PHE A 64 -4.09 9.30 2.90
C PHE A 64 -5.55 9.74 3.06
N ALA A 65 -6.43 9.30 2.16
CA ALA A 65 -7.86 9.60 2.21
C ALA A 65 -8.50 9.10 3.51
N TYR A 66 -8.19 7.88 3.94
CA TYR A 66 -8.67 7.34 5.22
C TYR A 66 -8.14 8.15 6.41
N HIS A 67 -6.87 8.56 6.39
CA HIS A 67 -6.28 9.41 7.42
C HIS A 67 -7.02 10.74 7.52
N CYS A 68 -7.16 11.47 6.41
CA CYS A 68 -7.83 12.76 6.38
C CYS A 68 -9.30 12.65 6.83
N LEU A 69 -10.01 11.62 6.38
CA LEU A 69 -11.40 11.39 6.77
C LEU A 69 -11.54 11.08 8.27
N LYS A 70 -10.67 10.23 8.83
CA LYS A 70 -10.78 9.81 10.24
C LYS A 70 -10.18 10.78 11.25
N ARG A 71 -9.10 11.48 10.88
CA ARG A 71 -8.35 12.36 11.79
C ARG A 71 -8.81 13.82 11.69
N HIS A 72 -9.21 14.25 10.50
CA HIS A 72 -9.53 15.66 10.23
C HIS A 72 -10.97 15.86 9.75
N GLY A 73 -11.68 14.80 9.37
CA GLY A 73 -13.03 14.89 8.80
C GLY A 73 -13.06 15.47 7.37
N THR A 74 -11.91 15.67 6.74
CA THR A 74 -11.79 16.27 5.40
C THR A 74 -11.55 15.20 4.33
N VAL A 75 -12.19 15.31 3.17
CA VAL A 75 -11.89 14.46 2.01
C VAL A 75 -10.82 15.15 1.16
N PRO A 76 -9.63 14.57 1.00
CA PRO A 76 -8.57 15.20 0.22
C PRO A 76 -8.94 15.22 -1.27
N GLN A 77 -8.77 16.38 -1.88
CA GLN A 77 -9.20 16.69 -3.25
C GLN A 77 -8.18 16.15 -4.26
N PHE A 78 -8.21 14.84 -4.52
CA PHE A 78 -7.38 14.19 -5.57
C PHE A 78 -8.21 13.63 -6.74
N PHE A 79 -9.50 13.96 -6.80
CA PHE A 79 -10.44 13.51 -7.84
C PHE A 79 -11.05 14.70 -8.61
N GLN A 80 -10.23 15.55 -9.19
CA GLN A 80 -10.66 16.51 -10.21
C GLN A 80 -9.93 16.24 -11.51
#